data_AF-A0A2G9I8R8-F1
#
_entry.id   AF-A0A2G9I8R8-F1
#
_cell.length_a   1.000
_cell.length_b   1.000
_cell.length_c   1.000
_cell.angle_alpha   90.00
_cell.angle_beta   90.00
_cell.angle_gamma   90.00
#
_symmetry.space_group_name_H-M   'P 1'
#
loop_
_entity.id
_entity.type
_entity.pdbx_description
1 polymer ?
#
loop_
_entity_poly.entity_id
_entity_poly.type
_entity_poly.pdbx_seq_one_letter_code
_entity_poly.pdbx_strand_id
1 'polypeptide(L)'
;MAQIQVQHQNVPAAGPNGGAAPGGAAAAAPGGAAAGQFPTTSLYVGDLDVNVTDSQLYDLFNQVGQVVSVRVCRDVGTRRSLGYGYVNYSNPQDAARALEVLNFTPLNNKSIRVMYSHRDPSIRKSGTANIFIKNLDKTIDNKALHDTFSSFGNILSCKIATDSNGQSKGYGFVQFDTEEAAQSAIDKLNGMLINDKQVFVGHFLRKQERDTALNKTKFNNVYVKNLAENTTDDDLKRIFGEYGTITSAVVMRDADGKSKCFGFVNFENADDADQAVEALNGNKFDEKEWYVGKAQKKSEREQELKSRFEQTAREAVDKFQGANLYIKNLDDSIDDDKLKEMFSEFGTITSCKVMRDPSGISRGSGFVAFSTPEEASRALSEMNGKMLISKPLYVALAQRKEERRARLQVNAN
;
A
#
# COMPACT_ATOMS: atom_id res chain seq x y z
N MET A 1 -45.10 -12.28 46.55
CA MET A 1 -44.42 -12.55 47.84
C MET A 1 -43.71 -13.88 47.67
N ALA A 2 -42.42 -13.93 47.39
CA ALA A 2 -41.29 -13.75 48.32
C ALA A 2 -40.59 -15.11 48.56
N GLN A 3 -39.48 -15.33 47.86
CA GLN A 3 -38.42 -16.30 48.16
C GLN A 3 -37.13 -15.48 48.08
N ILE A 4 -36.51 -15.09 49.19
CA ILE A 4 -35.67 -15.89 50.11
C ILE A 4 -34.32 -16.27 49.46
N GLN A 5 -33.27 -15.92 50.20
CA GLN A 5 -31.87 -15.71 49.81
C GLN A 5 -30.99 -16.65 50.64
N VAL A 6 -29.92 -17.24 50.07
CA VAL A 6 -28.98 -18.09 50.82
C VAL A 6 -27.53 -17.97 50.30
N GLN A 7 -26.65 -17.32 51.10
CA GLN A 7 -25.18 -17.58 51.24
C GLN A 7 -24.25 -17.33 50.01
N HIS A 8 -22.92 -17.12 50.09
CA HIS A 8 -21.90 -16.84 51.12
C HIS A 8 -20.59 -16.36 50.41
N GLN A 9 -19.49 -15.86 50.99
CA GLN A 9 -19.04 -15.40 52.33
C GLN A 9 -17.78 -14.49 52.12
N ASN A 10 -17.27 -13.79 53.14
CA ASN A 10 -16.07 -12.94 53.05
C ASN A 10 -15.25 -12.98 54.36
N VAL A 11 -13.93 -13.29 54.32
CA VAL A 11 -12.94 -13.02 55.41
C VAL A 11 -11.50 -12.91 54.84
N PRO A 12 -10.66 -11.93 55.26
CA PRO A 12 -9.27 -11.74 54.80
C PRO A 12 -8.18 -12.08 55.86
N ALA A 13 -6.88 -12.00 55.48
CA ALA A 13 -5.71 -11.99 56.39
C ALA A 13 -4.50 -11.24 55.75
N ALA A 14 -3.51 -10.78 56.55
CA ALA A 14 -2.55 -9.73 56.14
C ALA A 14 -1.08 -9.87 56.62
N GLY A 15 -0.15 -9.27 55.85
CA GLY A 15 1.21 -8.80 56.25
C GLY A 15 2.38 -9.81 56.18
N PRO A 16 3.67 -9.37 56.28
CA PRO A 16 4.20 -8.00 56.36
C PRO A 16 5.44 -7.66 55.45
N ASN A 17 5.92 -6.41 55.59
CA ASN A 17 7.00 -5.65 54.91
C ASN A 17 8.39 -6.28 54.61
N GLY A 18 9.09 -5.71 53.60
CA GLY A 18 10.51 -5.30 53.76
C GLY A 18 11.41 -5.22 52.49
N GLY A 19 11.87 -4.03 52.07
CA GLY A 19 13.02 -3.85 51.16
C GLY A 19 12.95 -2.66 50.16
N ALA A 20 13.78 -1.62 50.34
CA ALA A 20 13.84 -0.41 49.49
C ALA A 20 14.72 -0.62 48.22
N ALA A 21 14.55 0.13 47.11
CA ALA A 21 15.18 1.44 46.87
C ALA A 21 14.51 2.23 45.67
N PRO A 22 14.80 3.54 45.45
CA PRO A 22 14.01 4.46 44.60
C PRO A 22 14.55 4.59 43.15
N GLY A 23 13.96 5.33 42.21
CA GLY A 23 12.74 6.15 42.19
C GLY A 23 12.67 7.04 40.93
N GLY A 24 11.50 7.55 40.56
CA GLY A 24 11.32 8.40 39.36
C GLY A 24 9.84 8.65 39.06
N ALA A 25 9.29 9.73 39.61
CA ALA A 25 7.84 9.92 39.75
C ALA A 25 7.07 10.07 38.43
N ALA A 26 6.01 9.26 38.26
CA ALA A 26 4.88 9.59 37.42
C ALA A 26 3.82 10.31 38.27
N ALA A 27 3.59 11.61 38.00
CA ALA A 27 2.55 12.38 38.67
C ALA A 27 1.20 12.17 37.96
N ALA A 28 0.26 11.51 38.63
CA ALA A 28 -1.14 11.45 38.22
C ALA A 28 -1.92 12.63 38.82
N ALA A 29 -2.91 13.13 38.08
CA ALA A 29 -3.90 14.10 38.53
C ALA A 29 -5.28 13.78 37.87
N PRO A 30 -6.42 14.15 38.48
CA PRO A 30 -7.49 13.18 38.67
C PRO A 30 -8.86 13.59 38.11
N GLY A 31 -9.83 12.67 38.22
CA GLY A 31 -11.26 12.99 38.38
C GLY A 31 -12.04 13.20 37.08
N GLY A 32 -13.12 12.43 36.91
CA GLY A 32 -14.06 12.62 35.81
C GLY A 32 -15.06 13.76 36.07
N ALA A 33 -15.42 14.47 34.99
CA ALA A 33 -16.55 15.41 34.95
C ALA A 33 -17.26 15.28 33.59
N ALA A 34 -18.49 15.78 33.51
CA ALA A 34 -19.47 15.45 32.46
C ALA A 34 -19.10 15.93 31.04
N ALA A 35 -19.78 15.33 30.06
CA ALA A 35 -19.64 15.66 28.65
C ALA A 35 -20.05 17.11 28.34
N GLY A 36 -19.06 17.92 27.99
CA GLY A 36 -19.21 19.17 27.26
C GLY A 36 -18.09 19.27 26.22
N GLN A 37 -18.40 19.73 25.01
CA GLN A 37 -17.36 19.99 24.00
C GLN A 37 -16.51 21.19 24.44
N PHE A 38 -15.40 20.91 25.12
CA PHE A 38 -14.37 21.92 25.35
C PHE A 38 -13.81 22.34 23.98
N PRO A 39 -13.74 23.65 23.68
CA PRO A 39 -13.20 24.12 22.41
C PRO A 39 -11.74 23.68 22.27
N THR A 40 -11.41 23.05 21.15
CA THR A 40 -10.19 22.25 21.03
C THR A 40 -8.96 23.15 20.79
N THR A 41 -8.12 23.29 21.82
CA THR A 41 -6.84 24.01 21.72
C THR A 41 -5.73 23.21 21.01
N SER A 42 -5.96 21.91 20.78
CA SER A 42 -5.06 20.99 20.10
C SER A 42 -5.32 20.95 18.60
N LEU A 43 -4.31 21.24 17.81
CA LEU A 43 -4.29 21.11 16.35
C LEU A 43 -3.41 19.93 15.92
N TYR A 44 -3.89 19.21 14.91
CA TYR A 44 -3.13 18.26 14.12
C TYR A 44 -2.55 18.99 12.91
N VAL A 45 -1.25 18.83 12.65
CA VAL A 45 -0.59 19.37 11.47
C VAL A 45 -0.06 18.21 10.63
N GLY A 46 -0.79 17.87 9.58
CA GLY A 46 -0.44 16.82 8.63
C GLY A 46 0.35 17.34 7.43
N ASP A 47 0.78 16.39 6.61
CA ASP A 47 1.47 16.64 5.34
C ASP A 47 2.78 17.44 5.46
N LEU A 48 3.43 17.41 6.63
CA LEU A 48 4.76 17.99 6.85
C LEU A 48 5.81 17.34 5.93
N ASP A 49 6.85 18.09 5.57
CA ASP A 49 8.05 17.51 4.97
C ASP A 49 8.84 16.67 6.00
N VAL A 50 9.64 15.71 5.50
CA VAL A 50 10.42 14.78 6.34
C VAL A 50 11.45 15.52 7.21
N ASN A 51 11.96 16.65 6.71
CA ASN A 51 12.99 17.46 7.37
C ASN A 51 12.43 18.52 8.32
N VAL A 52 11.10 18.68 8.42
CA VAL A 52 10.49 19.65 9.35
C VAL A 52 10.91 19.33 10.78
N THR A 53 11.39 20.35 11.49
CA THR A 53 11.73 20.28 12.90
C THR A 53 10.61 20.81 13.77
N ASP A 54 10.62 20.37 15.03
CA ASP A 54 9.73 20.84 16.09
C ASP A 54 9.89 22.36 16.32
N SER A 55 11.10 22.90 16.13
CA SER A 55 11.36 24.35 16.17
C SER A 55 10.73 25.11 15.01
N GLN A 56 10.93 24.67 13.75
CA GLN A 56 10.30 25.31 12.58
C GLN A 56 8.78 25.38 12.72
N LEU A 57 8.17 24.32 13.26
CA LEU A 57 6.73 24.26 13.48
C LEU A 57 6.29 25.14 14.69
N TYR A 58 7.13 25.29 15.72
CA TYR A 58 6.90 26.26 16.80
C TYR A 58 6.98 27.70 16.30
N ASP A 59 8.06 28.06 15.59
CA ASP A 59 8.31 29.42 15.10
C ASP A 59 7.20 29.91 14.14
N LEU A 60 6.63 29.01 13.34
CA LEU A 60 5.49 29.30 12.48
C LEU A 60 4.19 29.52 13.27
N PHE A 61 3.86 28.62 14.20
CA PHE A 61 2.58 28.68 14.93
C PHE A 61 2.57 29.77 16.02
N ASN A 62 3.73 30.11 16.57
CA ASN A 62 3.88 31.18 17.57
C ASN A 62 3.68 32.59 16.98
N GLN A 63 3.65 32.75 15.64
CA GLN A 63 3.27 34.01 14.99
C GLN A 63 1.77 34.34 15.17
N VAL A 64 0.93 33.32 15.37
CA VAL A 64 -0.52 33.52 15.57
C VAL A 64 -0.82 33.79 17.03
N GLY A 65 -0.35 32.96 17.96
CA GLY A 65 -0.68 33.07 19.39
C GLY A 65 0.26 32.23 20.26
N GLN A 66 0.01 32.23 21.57
CA GLN A 66 0.92 31.59 22.51
C GLN A 66 0.82 30.05 22.42
N VAL A 67 1.86 29.43 21.86
CA VAL A 67 1.97 27.98 21.71
C VAL A 67 2.52 27.36 23.00
N VAL A 68 1.75 26.43 23.59
CA VAL A 68 2.10 25.71 24.82
C VAL A 68 3.03 24.53 24.54
N SER A 69 2.82 23.82 23.43
CA SER A 69 3.68 22.70 23.04
C SER A 69 3.58 22.38 21.55
N VAL A 70 4.71 22.02 20.94
CA VAL A 70 4.78 21.44 19.60
C VAL A 70 5.48 20.08 19.66
N ARG A 71 5.02 19.15 18.83
CA ARG A 71 5.66 17.84 18.65
C ARG A 71 5.46 17.33 17.23
N VAL A 72 6.55 17.19 16.49
CA VAL A 72 6.59 16.41 15.24
C VAL A 72 6.64 14.93 15.61
N CYS A 73 5.70 14.14 15.07
CA CYS A 73 5.68 12.71 15.32
C CYS A 73 6.74 12.03 14.44
N ARG A 74 7.69 11.38 15.10
CA ARG A 74 8.79 10.64 14.47
C ARG A 74 8.68 9.17 14.83
N ASP A 75 9.07 8.31 13.90
CA ASP A 75 9.17 6.87 14.12
C ASP A 75 10.16 6.56 15.27
N VAL A 76 9.81 5.63 16.14
CA VAL A 76 10.56 5.37 17.38
C VAL A 76 11.90 4.69 17.07
N GLY A 77 11.95 3.81 16.07
CA GLY A 77 13.16 3.09 15.67
C GLY A 77 14.07 3.92 14.75
N THR A 78 13.53 4.48 13.67
CA THR A 78 14.31 5.16 12.63
C THR A 78 14.46 6.67 12.81
N ARG A 79 13.77 7.26 13.80
CA ARG A 79 13.73 8.72 14.08
C ARG A 79 13.26 9.61 12.91
N ARG A 80 12.82 9.02 11.80
CA ARG A 80 12.26 9.74 10.64
C ARG A 80 10.90 10.33 10.98
N SER A 81 10.61 11.50 10.44
CA SER A 81 9.29 12.13 10.53
C SER A 81 8.23 11.23 9.90
N LEU A 82 7.09 11.07 10.59
CA LEU A 82 5.89 10.40 10.06
C LEU A 82 5.08 11.34 9.16
N GLY A 83 5.57 12.55 8.87
CA GLY A 83 4.89 13.55 8.03
C GLY A 83 3.74 14.28 8.73
N TYR A 84 3.67 14.23 10.06
CA TYR A 84 2.70 14.98 10.85
C TYR A 84 3.22 15.34 12.24
N GLY A 85 2.54 16.28 12.89
CA GLY A 85 2.78 16.70 14.26
C GLY A 85 1.52 17.23 14.94
N TYR A 86 1.68 17.68 16.18
CA TYR A 86 0.64 18.30 16.99
C TYR A 86 1.13 19.63 17.54
N VAL A 87 0.23 20.61 17.59
CA VAL A 87 0.44 21.94 18.17
C VAL A 87 -0.67 22.19 19.18
N ASN A 88 -0.33 22.59 20.40
CA ASN A 88 -1.32 22.99 21.41
C ASN A 88 -1.16 24.49 21.71
N TYR A 89 -2.24 25.25 21.55
CA TYR A 89 -2.31 26.64 22.00
C TYR A 89 -2.76 26.74 23.45
N SER A 90 -2.49 27.88 24.09
CA SER A 90 -3.08 28.17 25.41
C SER A 90 -4.56 28.56 25.32
N ASN A 91 -5.01 29.06 24.17
CA ASN A 91 -6.31 29.70 23.99
C ASN A 91 -7.03 29.13 22.76
N PRO A 92 -8.31 28.72 22.82
CA PRO A 92 -9.01 28.14 21.68
C PRO A 92 -9.21 29.12 20.52
N GLN A 93 -9.33 30.42 20.77
CA GLN A 93 -9.40 31.44 19.72
C GLN A 93 -8.10 31.51 18.89
N ASP A 94 -6.95 31.26 19.52
CA ASP A 94 -5.67 31.20 18.80
C ASP A 94 -5.56 29.94 17.96
N ALA A 95 -6.09 28.80 18.44
CA ALA A 95 -6.18 27.57 17.68
C ALA A 95 -7.10 27.69 16.45
N ALA A 96 -8.27 28.33 16.61
CA ALA A 96 -9.19 28.61 15.50
C ALA A 96 -8.53 29.51 14.44
N ARG A 97 -7.96 30.64 14.88
CA ARG A 97 -7.25 31.59 14.00
C ARG A 97 -6.03 30.96 13.32
N ALA A 98 -5.33 30.05 13.98
CA ALA A 98 -4.22 29.31 13.39
C ALA A 98 -4.69 28.29 12.34
N LEU A 99 -5.86 27.67 12.53
CA LEU A 99 -6.48 26.81 11.53
C LEU A 99 -6.90 27.61 10.29
N GLU A 100 -7.44 28.83 10.45
CA GLU A 100 -7.80 29.69 9.31
C GLU A 100 -6.59 30.26 8.57
N VAL A 101 -5.57 30.73 9.31
CA VAL A 101 -4.43 31.47 8.73
C VAL A 101 -3.28 30.58 8.27
N LEU A 102 -2.97 29.50 8.98
CA LEU A 102 -1.78 28.67 8.70
C LEU A 102 -2.08 27.42 7.86
N ASN A 103 -3.35 27.06 7.66
CA ASN A 103 -3.69 25.92 6.81
C ASN A 103 -3.25 26.17 5.36
N PHE A 104 -2.67 25.15 4.74
CA PHE A 104 -2.04 25.17 3.41
C PHE A 104 -0.80 26.05 3.23
N THR A 105 -0.31 26.71 4.29
CA THR A 105 0.93 27.49 4.24
C THR A 105 2.12 26.60 3.85
N PRO A 106 2.97 27.00 2.88
CA PRO A 106 4.12 26.21 2.46
C PRO A 106 5.21 26.22 3.53
N LEU A 107 5.60 25.04 4.01
CA LEU A 107 6.75 24.82 4.90
C LEU A 107 7.70 23.85 4.20
N ASN A 108 8.95 24.27 3.97
CA ASN A 108 9.95 23.52 3.19
C ASN A 108 9.40 23.04 1.82
N ASN A 109 8.80 23.96 1.05
CA ASN A 109 8.13 23.71 -0.24
C ASN A 109 6.94 22.72 -0.21
N LYS A 110 6.35 22.46 0.96
CA LYS A 110 5.18 21.59 1.09
C LYS A 110 4.09 22.26 1.93
N SER A 111 2.89 22.43 1.36
CA SER A 111 1.73 22.98 2.08
C SER A 111 1.37 22.08 3.27
N ILE A 112 1.39 22.65 4.48
CA ILE A 112 0.95 21.95 5.69
C ILE A 112 -0.58 21.85 5.72
N ARG A 113 -1.12 20.80 6.35
CA ARG A 113 -2.57 20.62 6.50
C ARG A 113 -2.95 20.67 7.97
N VAL A 114 -3.62 21.76 8.37
CA VAL A 114 -4.01 22.01 9.76
C VAL A 114 -5.46 21.57 9.98
N MET A 115 -5.71 20.85 11.07
CA MET A 115 -7.04 20.35 11.47
C MET A 115 -7.15 20.39 13.00
N TYR A 116 -8.37 20.42 13.55
CA TYR A 116 -8.54 20.13 14.98
C TYR A 116 -8.12 18.70 15.32
N SER A 117 -7.37 18.54 16.40
CA SER A 117 -6.80 17.25 16.82
C SER A 117 -7.85 16.35 17.49
N HIS A 118 -8.53 15.56 16.68
CA HIS A 118 -9.44 14.52 17.16
C HIS A 118 -8.66 13.35 17.75
N ARG A 119 -8.92 13.04 19.03
CA ARG A 119 -8.30 11.91 19.73
C ARG A 119 -8.87 10.57 19.27
N ASP A 120 -10.17 10.52 18.98
CA ASP A 120 -10.84 9.31 18.54
C ASP A 120 -10.37 8.87 17.13
N PRO A 121 -9.83 7.64 16.96
CA PRO A 121 -9.54 7.08 15.65
C PRO A 121 -10.77 6.83 14.77
N SER A 122 -11.98 6.71 15.34
CA SER A 122 -13.21 6.41 14.60
C SER A 122 -13.53 7.47 13.55
N ILE A 123 -13.51 8.76 13.94
CA ILE A 123 -13.79 9.92 13.09
C ILE A 123 -12.82 9.97 11.89
N ARG A 124 -11.53 9.66 12.12
CA ARG A 124 -10.52 9.57 11.04
C ARG A 124 -10.69 8.34 10.14
N LYS A 125 -11.25 7.24 10.67
CA LYS A 125 -11.37 5.97 9.95
C LYS A 125 -12.69 5.81 9.21
N SER A 126 -13.76 6.47 9.66
CA SER A 126 -15.12 6.35 9.10
C SER A 126 -15.12 6.57 7.59
N GLY A 127 -14.59 7.71 7.14
CA GLY A 127 -14.59 8.10 5.73
C GLY A 127 -15.97 8.49 5.19
N THR A 128 -17.01 8.45 6.03
CA THR A 128 -18.27 9.19 5.84
C THR A 128 -17.96 10.65 5.54
N ALA A 129 -18.75 11.27 4.66
CA ALA A 129 -18.56 12.64 4.17
C ALA A 129 -17.24 12.94 3.41
N ASN A 130 -16.46 11.92 3.02
CA ASN A 130 -15.32 12.10 2.11
C ASN A 130 -15.78 12.10 0.64
N ILE A 131 -15.40 13.14 -0.09
CA ILE A 131 -15.57 13.24 -1.54
C ILE A 131 -14.22 13.20 -2.27
N PHE A 132 -14.26 12.63 -3.47
CA PHE A 132 -13.17 12.60 -4.44
C PHE A 132 -13.51 13.54 -5.60
N ILE A 133 -12.52 14.32 -6.02
CA ILE A 133 -12.67 15.32 -7.08
C ILE A 133 -11.62 15.04 -8.16
N LYS A 134 -12.06 14.85 -9.40
CA LYS A 134 -11.22 14.48 -10.55
C LYS A 134 -11.32 15.54 -11.63
N ASN A 135 -10.28 15.65 -12.46
CA ASN A 135 -10.15 16.64 -13.54
C ASN A 135 -10.13 18.09 -13.04
N LEU A 136 -9.59 18.30 -11.83
CA LEU A 136 -9.24 19.63 -11.33
C LEU A 136 -8.18 20.26 -12.25
N ASP A 137 -8.27 21.57 -12.45
CA ASP A 137 -7.17 22.29 -13.07
C ASP A 137 -5.90 22.24 -12.20
N LYS A 138 -4.73 22.24 -12.84
CA LYS A 138 -3.43 22.15 -12.16
C LYS A 138 -3.03 23.43 -11.44
N THR A 139 -3.66 24.56 -11.76
CA THR A 139 -3.50 25.86 -11.10
C THR A 139 -4.25 25.97 -9.78
N ILE A 140 -5.26 25.12 -9.55
CA ILE A 140 -6.01 25.10 -8.30
C ILE A 140 -5.10 24.56 -7.19
N ASP A 141 -4.99 25.33 -6.11
CA ASP A 141 -4.26 24.95 -4.90
C ASP A 141 -5.23 24.46 -3.81
N ASN A 142 -4.68 24.01 -2.68
CA ASN A 142 -5.50 23.50 -1.59
C ASN A 142 -6.44 24.58 -1.00
N LYS A 143 -6.03 25.85 -1.02
CA LYS A 143 -6.83 26.95 -0.51
C LYS A 143 -8.00 27.28 -1.43
N ALA A 144 -7.79 27.44 -2.74
CA ALA A 144 -8.89 27.64 -3.70
C ALA A 144 -9.87 26.45 -3.69
N LEU A 145 -9.38 25.23 -3.48
CA LEU A 145 -10.24 24.06 -3.31
C LEU A 145 -11.08 24.15 -2.02
N HIS A 146 -10.47 24.53 -0.89
CA HIS A 146 -11.18 24.76 0.36
C HIS A 146 -12.26 25.83 0.20
N ASP A 147 -11.88 27.00 -0.32
CA ASP A 147 -12.75 28.17 -0.42
C ASP A 147 -13.95 27.87 -1.34
N THR A 148 -13.74 27.13 -2.44
CA THR A 148 -14.81 26.70 -3.36
C THR A 148 -15.81 25.75 -2.70
N PHE A 149 -15.32 24.74 -1.96
CA PHE A 149 -16.15 23.70 -1.37
C PHE A 149 -16.76 24.10 -0.01
N SER A 150 -16.22 25.12 0.67
CA SER A 150 -16.70 25.58 1.99
C SER A 150 -18.14 26.13 1.95
N SER A 151 -18.59 26.58 0.78
CA SER A 151 -19.97 27.03 0.54
C SER A 151 -21.04 25.93 0.68
N PHE A 152 -20.64 24.64 0.66
CA PHE A 152 -21.55 23.50 0.81
C PHE A 152 -21.60 22.95 2.24
N GLY A 153 -20.65 23.32 3.10
CA GLY A 153 -20.59 22.93 4.49
C GLY A 153 -19.20 23.04 5.10
N ASN A 154 -19.10 22.78 6.41
CA ASN A 154 -17.83 22.81 7.15
C ASN A 154 -16.86 21.75 6.61
N ILE A 155 -15.68 22.19 6.14
CA ILE A 155 -14.61 21.30 5.67
C ILE A 155 -13.70 20.96 6.84
N LEU A 156 -13.68 19.69 7.25
CA LEU A 156 -12.69 19.19 8.21
C LEU A 156 -11.31 19.07 7.56
N SER A 157 -11.24 18.74 6.28
CA SER A 157 -9.99 18.57 5.56
C SER A 157 -10.15 18.68 4.05
N CYS A 158 -9.18 19.27 3.35
CA CYS A 158 -9.03 19.04 1.93
C CYS A 158 -7.56 18.87 1.54
N LYS A 159 -7.33 18.22 0.40
CA LYS A 159 -5.99 17.97 -0.13
C LYS A 159 -6.02 17.69 -1.64
N ILE A 160 -5.17 18.38 -2.38
CA ILE A 160 -4.83 18.06 -3.76
C ILE A 160 -3.70 17.03 -3.78
N ALA A 161 -3.80 16.05 -4.67
CA ALA A 161 -2.74 15.08 -4.87
C ALA A 161 -1.64 15.67 -5.75
N THR A 162 -0.44 15.82 -5.19
CA THR A 162 0.74 16.27 -5.92
C THR A 162 1.61 15.10 -6.38
N ASP A 163 2.49 15.35 -7.35
CA ASP A 163 3.62 14.49 -7.70
C ASP A 163 4.86 14.77 -6.83
N SER A 164 5.96 14.04 -7.10
CA SER A 164 7.23 14.19 -6.38
C SER A 164 7.89 15.56 -6.57
N ASN A 165 7.46 16.32 -7.58
CA ASN A 165 7.95 17.66 -7.91
C ASN A 165 7.01 18.76 -7.36
N GLY A 166 5.99 18.39 -6.59
CA GLY A 166 5.00 19.30 -6.01
C GLY A 166 3.88 19.72 -6.97
N GLN A 167 3.86 19.26 -8.23
CA GLN A 167 2.84 19.66 -9.20
C GLN A 167 1.51 18.91 -8.97
N SER A 168 0.38 19.59 -9.17
CA SER A 168 -0.95 18.99 -9.08
C SER A 168 -1.15 17.88 -10.13
N LYS A 169 -1.63 16.71 -9.67
CA LYS A 169 -2.05 15.59 -10.53
C LYS A 169 -3.47 15.78 -11.10
N GLY A 170 -4.11 16.92 -10.89
CA GLY A 170 -5.47 17.21 -11.38
C GLY A 170 -6.57 16.41 -10.66
N TYR A 171 -6.33 15.99 -9.42
CA TYR A 171 -7.34 15.40 -8.55
C TYR A 171 -7.08 15.71 -7.08
N GLY A 172 -8.14 15.69 -6.28
CA GLY A 172 -8.11 16.04 -4.87
C GLY A 172 -9.19 15.33 -4.07
N PHE A 173 -9.19 15.61 -2.77
CA PHE A 173 -10.08 15.03 -1.78
C PHE A 173 -10.56 16.15 -0.86
N VAL A 174 -11.84 16.13 -0.49
CA VAL A 174 -12.43 16.99 0.54
C VAL A 174 -13.17 16.09 1.51
N GLN A 175 -13.05 16.35 2.80
CA GLN A 175 -13.77 15.72 3.89
C GLN A 175 -14.62 16.80 4.55
N PHE A 176 -15.94 16.66 4.42
CA PHE A 176 -16.89 17.47 5.16
C PHE A 176 -17.10 16.93 6.57
N ASP A 177 -17.68 17.77 7.42
CA ASP A 177 -18.14 17.40 8.76
C ASP A 177 -19.40 16.54 8.72
N THR A 178 -20.26 16.76 7.71
CA THR A 178 -21.55 16.07 7.55
C THR A 178 -21.71 15.44 6.16
N GLU A 179 -22.46 14.34 6.09
CA GLU A 179 -22.66 13.59 4.84
C GLU A 179 -23.59 14.34 3.89
N GLU A 180 -24.54 15.13 4.41
CA GLU A 180 -25.44 15.98 3.65
C GLU A 180 -24.69 17.10 2.90
N ALA A 181 -23.63 17.66 3.51
CA ALA A 181 -22.75 18.63 2.86
C ALA A 181 -21.95 17.98 1.73
N ALA A 182 -21.42 16.77 1.97
CA ALA A 182 -20.73 15.99 0.95
C ALA A 182 -21.65 15.65 -0.24
N GLN A 183 -22.90 15.21 0.03
CA GLN A 183 -23.89 14.92 -1.00
C GLN A 183 -24.28 16.18 -1.77
N SER A 184 -24.59 17.29 -1.09
CA SER A 184 -24.92 18.55 -1.77
C SER A 184 -23.76 19.10 -2.59
N ALA A 185 -22.50 18.83 -2.23
CA ALA A 185 -21.33 19.18 -3.04
C ALA A 185 -21.22 18.29 -4.28
N ILE A 186 -21.49 16.98 -4.16
CA ILE A 186 -21.57 16.05 -5.31
C ILE A 186 -22.65 16.53 -6.29
N ASP A 187 -23.88 16.69 -5.83
CA ASP A 187 -25.04 16.95 -6.69
C ASP A 187 -24.96 18.29 -7.44
N LYS A 188 -24.28 19.30 -6.86
CA LYS A 188 -24.19 20.66 -7.41
C LYS A 188 -22.90 20.96 -8.15
N LEU A 189 -21.78 20.30 -7.82
CA LEU A 189 -20.47 20.55 -8.48
C LEU A 189 -20.04 19.46 -9.46
N ASN A 190 -20.62 18.25 -9.42
CA ASN A 190 -20.29 17.21 -10.39
C ASN A 190 -20.73 17.64 -11.80
N GLY A 191 -19.78 17.77 -12.72
CA GLY A 191 -20.01 18.24 -14.08
C GLY A 191 -19.97 19.76 -14.26
N MET A 192 -19.68 20.55 -13.21
CA MET A 192 -19.49 22.00 -13.31
C MET A 192 -18.09 22.38 -13.84
N LEU A 193 -17.97 23.58 -14.41
CA LEU A 193 -16.70 24.15 -14.85
C LEU A 193 -16.02 24.92 -13.70
N ILE A 194 -14.79 24.53 -13.34
CA ILE A 194 -13.91 25.27 -12.43
C ILE A 194 -12.62 25.57 -13.20
N ASN A 195 -12.27 26.86 -13.35
CA ASN A 195 -11.17 27.34 -14.21
C ASN A 195 -11.21 26.68 -15.62
N ASP A 196 -12.35 26.81 -16.30
CA ASP A 196 -12.64 26.27 -17.64
C ASP A 196 -12.49 24.73 -17.80
N LYS A 197 -12.36 23.99 -16.69
CA LYS A 197 -12.34 22.52 -16.69
C LYS A 197 -13.54 21.93 -15.99
N GLN A 198 -14.15 20.95 -16.66
CA GLN A 198 -15.26 20.20 -16.10
C GLN A 198 -14.76 19.26 -15.01
N VAL A 199 -15.12 19.54 -13.76
CA VAL A 199 -14.74 18.70 -12.62
C VAL A 199 -15.74 17.58 -12.40
N PHE A 200 -15.25 16.43 -11.96
CA PHE A 200 -16.09 15.31 -11.56
C PHE A 200 -15.99 15.13 -10.06
N VAL A 201 -17.13 15.18 -9.36
CA VAL A 201 -17.23 15.06 -7.90
C VAL A 201 -18.04 13.80 -7.58
N GLY A 202 -17.56 12.98 -6.64
CA GLY A 202 -18.25 11.77 -6.22
C GLY A 202 -17.74 11.28 -4.86
N HIS A 203 -18.36 10.23 -4.31
CA HIS A 203 -17.92 9.66 -3.04
C HIS A 203 -16.48 9.11 -3.12
N PHE A 204 -15.72 9.29 -2.05
CA PHE A 204 -14.37 8.75 -1.94
C PHE A 204 -14.38 7.23 -1.69
N LEU A 205 -13.95 6.47 -2.69
CA LEU A 205 -13.64 5.05 -2.56
C LEU A 205 -12.17 4.84 -2.18
N ARG A 206 -11.90 4.10 -1.10
CA ARG A 206 -10.54 3.73 -0.70
C ARG A 206 -9.90 2.88 -1.80
N LYS A 207 -8.57 2.87 -1.89
CA LYS A 207 -7.85 2.11 -2.93
C LYS A 207 -8.26 0.63 -2.93
N GLN A 208 -8.31 0.00 -1.74
CA GLN A 208 -8.67 -1.41 -1.60
C GLN A 208 -10.12 -1.70 -2.05
N GLU A 209 -11.07 -0.84 -1.71
CA GLU A 209 -12.47 -0.92 -2.18
C GLU A 209 -12.56 -0.75 -3.70
N ARG A 210 -11.76 0.17 -4.27
CA ARG A 210 -11.66 0.40 -5.70
C ARG A 210 -11.05 -0.78 -6.46
N ASP A 211 -10.02 -1.41 -5.91
CA ASP A 211 -9.40 -2.59 -6.50
C ASP A 211 -10.38 -3.78 -6.47
N THR A 212 -11.18 -3.93 -5.40
CA THR A 212 -12.31 -4.89 -5.34
C THR A 212 -13.42 -4.55 -6.33
N ALA A 213 -13.78 -3.27 -6.49
CA ALA A 213 -14.77 -2.83 -7.47
C ALA A 213 -14.30 -3.00 -8.92
N LEU A 214 -13.00 -2.84 -9.20
CA LEU A 214 -12.38 -3.10 -10.50
C LEU A 214 -12.48 -4.57 -10.89
N ASN A 215 -12.26 -5.49 -9.95
CA ASN A 215 -12.48 -6.93 -10.17
C ASN A 215 -13.96 -7.29 -10.41
N LYS A 216 -14.89 -6.38 -10.10
CA LYS A 216 -16.33 -6.49 -10.37
C LYS A 216 -16.82 -5.47 -11.41
N THR A 217 -15.92 -4.93 -12.25
CA THR A 217 -16.34 -4.02 -13.33
C THR A 217 -17.00 -4.81 -14.45
N LYS A 218 -18.34 -4.90 -14.34
CA LYS A 218 -19.30 -5.03 -15.44
C LYS A 218 -18.68 -4.49 -16.74
N PHE A 219 -18.54 -5.35 -17.73
CA PHE A 219 -17.98 -5.01 -19.03
C PHE A 219 -18.96 -5.39 -20.13
N ASN A 220 -19.05 -4.57 -21.16
CA ASN A 220 -19.87 -4.88 -22.33
C ASN A 220 -19.04 -5.46 -23.48
N ASN A 221 -17.75 -5.07 -23.56
CA ASN A 221 -16.84 -5.50 -24.61
C ASN A 221 -16.11 -6.80 -24.24
N VAL A 222 -16.34 -7.82 -25.04
CA VAL A 222 -15.70 -9.13 -25.04
C VAL A 222 -14.65 -9.17 -26.15
N TYR A 223 -13.51 -9.79 -25.85
CA TYR A 223 -12.44 -10.14 -26.77
C TYR A 223 -12.48 -11.64 -27.03
N VAL A 224 -12.41 -12.02 -28.31
CA VAL A 224 -12.45 -13.41 -28.77
C VAL A 224 -11.17 -13.70 -29.56
N LYS A 225 -10.48 -14.80 -29.26
CA LYS A 225 -9.21 -15.18 -29.89
C LYS A 225 -9.22 -16.65 -30.28
N ASN A 226 -8.40 -16.99 -31.27
CA ASN A 226 -8.29 -18.30 -31.90
C ASN A 226 -9.51 -18.64 -32.77
N LEU A 227 -10.06 -17.62 -33.42
CA LEU A 227 -11.09 -17.78 -34.45
C LEU A 227 -10.53 -18.57 -35.63
N ALA A 228 -11.40 -19.24 -36.39
CA ALA A 228 -11.03 -19.82 -37.67
C ALA A 228 -10.87 -18.70 -38.72
N GLU A 229 -10.12 -18.95 -39.80
CA GLU A 229 -9.84 -17.91 -40.81
C GLU A 229 -11.10 -17.52 -41.62
N ASN A 230 -12.03 -18.46 -41.72
CA ASN A 230 -13.37 -18.33 -42.29
C ASN A 230 -14.41 -17.73 -41.33
N THR A 231 -14.14 -17.62 -40.02
CA THR A 231 -15.11 -17.05 -39.06
C THR A 231 -15.43 -15.60 -39.45
N THR A 232 -16.72 -15.30 -39.55
CA THR A 232 -17.22 -13.97 -39.95
C THR A 232 -17.76 -13.14 -38.79
N ASP A 233 -17.99 -11.86 -39.05
CA ASP A 233 -18.63 -10.94 -38.10
C ASP A 233 -20.05 -11.43 -37.74
N ASP A 234 -20.76 -12.02 -38.70
CA ASP A 234 -22.12 -12.55 -38.50
C ASP A 234 -22.12 -13.89 -37.75
N ASP A 235 -21.07 -14.70 -37.85
CA ASP A 235 -20.89 -15.87 -36.97
C ASP A 235 -20.71 -15.44 -35.52
N LEU A 236 -19.92 -14.38 -35.27
CA LEU A 236 -19.80 -13.81 -33.93
C LEU A 236 -21.16 -13.28 -33.44
N LYS A 237 -21.92 -12.53 -34.26
CA LYS A 237 -23.27 -12.07 -33.87
C LYS A 237 -24.21 -13.23 -33.54
N ARG A 238 -24.19 -14.29 -34.34
CA ARG A 238 -25.06 -15.47 -34.16
C ARG A 238 -24.71 -16.23 -32.88
N ILE A 239 -23.43 -16.54 -32.66
CA ILE A 239 -22.98 -17.34 -31.50
C ILE A 239 -23.10 -16.55 -30.20
N PHE A 240 -22.66 -15.29 -30.17
CA PHE A 240 -22.75 -14.47 -28.96
C PHE A 240 -24.18 -13.94 -28.70
N GLY A 241 -25.02 -13.86 -29.74
CA GLY A 241 -26.40 -13.35 -29.64
C GLY A 241 -27.35 -14.26 -28.86
N GLU A 242 -26.97 -15.51 -28.63
CA GLU A 242 -27.70 -16.44 -27.74
C GLU A 242 -27.63 -16.00 -26.27
N TYR A 243 -26.65 -15.17 -25.89
CA TYR A 243 -26.42 -14.70 -24.52
C TYR A 243 -26.97 -13.30 -24.23
N GLY A 244 -27.31 -12.53 -25.27
CA GLY A 244 -27.87 -11.18 -25.10
C GLY A 244 -27.75 -10.28 -26.32
N THR A 245 -28.27 -9.06 -26.20
CA THR A 245 -28.32 -8.11 -27.33
C THR A 245 -26.93 -7.57 -27.66
N ILE A 246 -26.49 -7.77 -28.90
CA ILE A 246 -25.19 -7.29 -29.40
C ILE A 246 -25.37 -5.95 -30.11
N THR A 247 -24.61 -4.94 -29.66
CA THR A 247 -24.50 -3.64 -30.34
C THR A 247 -23.47 -3.63 -31.47
N SER A 248 -22.43 -4.48 -31.38
CA SER A 248 -21.42 -4.63 -32.42
C SER A 248 -20.67 -5.97 -32.27
N ALA A 249 -20.35 -6.63 -33.38
CA ALA A 249 -19.39 -7.73 -33.41
C ALA A 249 -18.55 -7.63 -34.68
N VAL A 250 -17.22 -7.76 -34.54
CA VAL A 250 -16.25 -7.53 -35.63
C VAL A 250 -15.08 -8.50 -35.50
N VAL A 251 -14.79 -9.25 -36.57
CA VAL A 251 -13.55 -10.01 -36.73
C VAL A 251 -12.46 -9.07 -37.24
N MET A 252 -11.34 -9.00 -36.52
CA MET A 252 -10.25 -8.11 -36.89
C MET A 252 -9.47 -8.68 -38.07
N ARG A 253 -9.39 -7.90 -39.15
CA ARG A 253 -8.69 -8.27 -40.39
C ARG A 253 -7.38 -7.49 -40.57
N ASP A 254 -6.48 -7.98 -41.40
CA ASP A 254 -5.30 -7.25 -41.87
C ASP A 254 -5.61 -6.33 -43.05
N ALA A 255 -4.58 -5.68 -43.62
CA ALA A 255 -4.73 -4.78 -44.76
C ALA A 255 -5.14 -5.51 -46.05
N ASP A 256 -4.89 -6.81 -46.13
CA ASP A 256 -5.22 -7.69 -47.25
C ASP A 256 -6.59 -8.37 -47.06
N GLY A 257 -7.33 -8.02 -46.00
CA GLY A 257 -8.67 -8.54 -45.69
C GLY A 257 -8.70 -9.91 -45.00
N LYS A 258 -7.54 -10.52 -44.72
CA LYS A 258 -7.46 -11.83 -44.05
C LYS A 258 -7.74 -11.68 -42.55
N SER A 259 -8.33 -12.71 -41.96
CA SER A 259 -8.63 -12.75 -40.53
C SER A 259 -7.35 -12.80 -39.70
N LYS A 260 -7.22 -11.94 -38.69
CA LYS A 260 -6.17 -12.02 -37.66
C LYS A 260 -6.49 -13.08 -36.59
N CYS A 261 -7.52 -13.90 -36.81
CA CYS A 261 -7.99 -14.94 -35.89
C CYS A 261 -8.40 -14.42 -34.49
N PHE A 262 -8.82 -13.16 -34.40
CA PHE A 262 -9.42 -12.57 -33.21
C PHE A 262 -10.48 -11.53 -33.57
N GLY A 263 -11.39 -11.25 -32.65
CA GLY A 263 -12.48 -10.30 -32.82
C GLY A 263 -12.91 -9.66 -31.51
N PHE A 264 -13.88 -8.77 -31.60
CA PHE A 264 -14.52 -8.12 -30.47
C PHE A 264 -16.04 -8.21 -30.61
N VAL A 265 -16.73 -8.38 -29.48
CA VAL A 265 -18.20 -8.37 -29.39
C VAL A 265 -18.58 -7.41 -28.27
N ASN A 266 -19.52 -6.48 -28.52
CA ASN A 266 -19.99 -5.50 -27.56
C ASN A 266 -21.49 -5.72 -27.29
N PHE A 267 -21.81 -6.15 -26.07
CA PHE A 267 -23.19 -6.31 -25.63
C PHE A 267 -23.82 -4.98 -25.21
N GLU A 268 -25.15 -4.94 -25.17
CA GLU A 268 -25.90 -3.83 -24.58
C GLU A 268 -25.85 -3.87 -23.05
N ASN A 269 -25.95 -5.07 -22.45
CA ASN A 269 -25.81 -5.27 -21.02
C ASN A 269 -24.47 -5.92 -20.66
N ALA A 270 -23.98 -5.63 -19.46
CA ALA A 270 -22.75 -6.24 -18.97
C ALA A 270 -22.93 -7.68 -18.46
N ASP A 271 -24.11 -8.01 -17.92
CA ASP A 271 -24.36 -9.35 -17.36
C ASP A 271 -24.43 -10.41 -18.49
N ASP A 272 -24.97 -10.04 -19.65
CA ASP A 272 -24.94 -10.84 -20.90
C ASP A 272 -23.50 -11.14 -21.35
N ALA A 273 -22.59 -10.16 -21.24
CA ALA A 273 -21.18 -10.31 -21.61
C ALA A 273 -20.39 -11.15 -20.61
N ASP A 274 -20.68 -11.02 -19.30
CA ASP A 274 -20.15 -11.91 -18.26
C ASP A 274 -20.58 -13.37 -18.54
N GLN A 275 -21.87 -13.62 -18.81
CA GLN A 275 -22.39 -14.95 -19.15
C GLN A 275 -21.76 -15.51 -20.45
N ALA A 276 -21.62 -14.70 -21.49
CA ALA A 276 -20.98 -15.13 -22.73
C ALA A 276 -19.50 -15.50 -22.53
N VAL A 277 -18.77 -14.79 -21.66
CA VAL A 277 -17.39 -15.14 -21.30
C VAL A 277 -17.33 -16.46 -20.54
N GLU A 278 -18.17 -16.66 -19.52
CA GLU A 278 -18.20 -17.90 -18.74
C GLU A 278 -18.59 -19.12 -19.61
N ALA A 279 -19.55 -18.95 -20.52
CA ALA A 279 -20.09 -20.05 -21.31
C ALA A 279 -19.26 -20.41 -22.56
N LEU A 280 -18.55 -19.46 -23.17
CA LEU A 280 -17.83 -19.67 -24.44
C LEU A 280 -16.30 -19.81 -24.30
N ASN A 281 -15.70 -19.39 -23.19
CA ASN A 281 -14.25 -19.48 -23.00
C ASN A 281 -13.79 -20.94 -22.83
N GLY A 282 -12.94 -21.42 -23.74
CA GLY A 282 -12.48 -22.81 -23.79
C GLY A 282 -13.37 -23.73 -24.64
N ASN A 283 -14.45 -23.23 -25.25
CA ASN A 283 -15.26 -24.03 -26.17
C ASN A 283 -14.58 -24.18 -27.54
N LYS A 284 -14.89 -25.28 -28.23
CA LYS A 284 -14.30 -25.61 -29.54
C LYS A 284 -15.28 -25.32 -30.67
N PHE A 285 -14.85 -24.49 -31.61
CA PHE A 285 -15.56 -24.16 -32.85
C PHE A 285 -14.59 -24.34 -34.02
N ASP A 286 -15.01 -25.02 -35.09
CA ASP A 286 -14.16 -25.34 -36.25
C ASP A 286 -12.79 -25.94 -35.85
N GLU A 287 -12.82 -26.93 -34.95
CA GLU A 287 -11.66 -27.60 -34.31
C GLU A 287 -10.74 -26.68 -33.46
N LYS A 288 -10.98 -25.37 -33.43
CA LYS A 288 -10.22 -24.41 -32.63
C LYS A 288 -10.88 -24.12 -31.29
N GLU A 289 -10.09 -24.18 -30.23
CA GLU A 289 -10.48 -23.78 -28.88
C GLU A 289 -10.46 -22.25 -28.75
N TRP A 290 -11.63 -21.62 -28.58
CA TRP A 290 -11.75 -20.18 -28.47
C TRP A 290 -11.37 -19.70 -27.08
N TYR A 291 -10.53 -18.67 -27.02
CA TYR A 291 -10.32 -17.90 -25.80
C TYR A 291 -11.27 -16.70 -25.81
N VAL A 292 -12.12 -16.60 -24.80
CA VAL A 292 -13.14 -15.56 -24.65
C VAL A 292 -12.91 -14.86 -23.32
N GLY A 293 -12.88 -13.54 -23.30
CA GLY A 293 -12.62 -12.79 -22.07
C GLY A 293 -12.86 -11.30 -22.23
N LYS A 294 -12.82 -10.56 -21.12
CA LYS A 294 -12.99 -9.10 -21.12
C LYS A 294 -12.02 -8.41 -22.09
N ALA A 295 -12.53 -7.51 -22.93
CA ALA A 295 -11.69 -6.68 -23.79
C ALA A 295 -10.94 -5.62 -22.95
N GLN A 296 -9.64 -5.85 -22.75
CA GLN A 296 -8.72 -4.89 -22.12
C GLN A 296 -8.06 -3.99 -23.16
N LYS A 297 -7.75 -2.74 -22.79
CA LYS A 297 -6.88 -1.89 -23.63
C LYS A 297 -5.45 -2.42 -23.61
N LYS A 298 -4.72 -2.20 -24.71
CA LYS A 298 -3.32 -2.64 -24.85
C LYS A 298 -2.43 -2.18 -23.68
N SER A 299 -2.57 -0.92 -23.25
CA SER A 299 -1.81 -0.35 -22.13
C SER A 299 -2.14 -0.99 -20.77
N GLU A 300 -3.40 -1.35 -20.54
CA GLU A 300 -3.85 -2.01 -19.31
C GLU A 300 -3.25 -3.42 -19.22
N ARG A 301 -3.34 -4.18 -20.33
CA ARG A 301 -2.75 -5.52 -20.46
C ARG A 301 -1.24 -5.52 -20.29
N GLU A 302 -0.53 -4.58 -20.91
CA GLU A 302 0.93 -4.47 -20.78
C GLU A 302 1.35 -4.18 -19.34
N GLN A 303 0.60 -3.34 -18.62
CA GLN A 303 0.85 -3.06 -17.20
C GLN A 303 0.52 -4.25 -16.29
N GLU A 304 -0.59 -4.95 -16.53
CA GLU A 304 -0.96 -6.16 -15.79
C GLU A 304 0.07 -7.28 -16.01
N LEU A 305 0.44 -7.54 -17.27
CA LEU A 305 1.42 -8.57 -17.61
C LEU A 305 2.80 -8.26 -17.03
N LYS A 306 3.22 -6.98 -17.04
CA LYS A 306 4.45 -6.53 -16.38
C LYS A 306 4.36 -6.74 -14.86
N SER A 307 3.26 -6.34 -14.22
CA SER A 307 3.06 -6.53 -12.77
C SER A 307 3.06 -8.00 -12.39
N ARG A 308 2.44 -8.87 -13.21
CA ARG A 308 2.42 -10.31 -12.99
C ARG A 308 3.80 -10.94 -13.18
N PHE A 309 4.57 -10.51 -14.18
CA PHE A 309 5.95 -10.95 -14.37
C PHE A 309 6.85 -10.49 -13.22
N GLU A 310 6.75 -9.23 -12.78
CA GLU A 310 7.46 -8.71 -11.60
C GLU A 310 7.07 -9.46 -10.32
N GLN A 311 5.79 -9.80 -10.16
CA GLN A 311 5.30 -10.62 -9.05
C GLN A 311 5.87 -12.05 -9.10
N THR A 312 5.76 -12.77 -10.22
CA THR A 312 6.30 -14.13 -10.35
C THR A 312 7.83 -14.14 -10.22
N ALA A 313 8.53 -13.12 -10.73
CA ALA A 313 9.96 -12.97 -10.51
C ALA A 313 10.28 -12.76 -9.02
N ARG A 314 9.50 -11.93 -8.32
CA ARG A 314 9.64 -11.72 -6.87
C ARG A 314 9.31 -12.98 -6.06
N GLU A 315 8.22 -13.67 -6.36
CA GLU A 315 7.84 -14.93 -5.74
C GLU A 315 8.90 -16.02 -5.96
N ALA A 316 9.52 -16.08 -7.13
CA ALA A 316 10.66 -16.96 -7.38
C ALA A 316 11.90 -16.56 -6.55
N VAL A 317 12.16 -15.26 -6.38
CA VAL A 317 13.24 -14.77 -5.49
C VAL A 317 12.96 -15.12 -4.02
N ASP A 318 11.76 -14.86 -3.53
CA ASP A 318 11.35 -15.08 -2.15
C ASP A 318 11.27 -16.60 -1.84
N LYS A 319 10.83 -17.43 -2.79
CA LYS A 319 10.75 -18.91 -2.65
C LYS A 319 12.11 -19.59 -2.43
N PHE A 320 13.19 -19.02 -2.97
CA PHE A 320 14.56 -19.52 -2.74
C PHE A 320 15.33 -18.69 -1.70
N GLN A 321 14.68 -17.72 -1.05
CA GLN A 321 15.27 -16.97 0.06
C GLN A 321 15.42 -17.90 1.28
N GLY A 322 16.61 -17.92 1.88
CA GLY A 322 16.92 -18.81 3.01
C GLY A 322 17.35 -20.24 2.63
N ALA A 323 17.11 -20.70 1.40
CA ALA A 323 17.54 -22.02 0.93
C ALA A 323 19.00 -22.10 0.47
N ASN A 324 19.68 -20.95 0.34
CA ASN A 324 21.08 -20.87 -0.10
C ASN A 324 22.00 -20.46 1.05
N LEU A 325 23.08 -21.24 1.25
CA LEU A 325 24.10 -21.03 2.26
C LEU A 325 25.39 -20.52 1.63
N TYR A 326 26.03 -19.59 2.33
CA TYR A 326 27.41 -19.19 2.10
C TYR A 326 28.32 -19.92 3.10
N ILE A 327 29.32 -20.64 2.59
CA ILE A 327 30.31 -21.36 3.37
C ILE A 327 31.64 -20.61 3.25
N LYS A 328 32.36 -20.46 4.35
CA LYS A 328 33.68 -19.83 4.43
C LYS A 328 34.59 -20.67 5.35
N ASN A 329 35.90 -20.46 5.21
CA ASN A 329 36.96 -21.25 5.82
C ASN A 329 37.01 -22.69 5.27
N LEU A 330 36.57 -22.87 4.01
CA LEU A 330 36.89 -24.09 3.27
C LEU A 330 38.40 -24.23 3.17
N ASP A 331 38.89 -25.46 3.28
CA ASP A 331 40.27 -25.76 2.97
C ASP A 331 40.51 -25.81 1.45
N ASP A 332 41.73 -25.54 1.01
CA ASP A 332 42.05 -25.42 -0.41
C ASP A 332 41.97 -26.78 -1.14
N SER A 333 41.99 -27.88 -0.38
CA SER A 333 41.76 -29.25 -0.85
C SER A 333 40.28 -29.61 -1.10
N ILE A 334 39.33 -28.74 -0.72
CA ILE A 334 37.90 -28.94 -0.92
C ILE A 334 37.47 -28.34 -2.28
N ASP A 335 36.90 -29.20 -3.11
CA ASP A 335 36.33 -28.90 -4.42
C ASP A 335 34.80 -28.96 -4.38
N ASP A 336 34.16 -28.71 -5.52
CA ASP A 336 32.70 -28.63 -5.65
C ASP A 336 32.04 -29.97 -5.30
N ASP A 337 32.68 -31.10 -5.63
CA ASP A 337 32.17 -32.45 -5.39
C ASP A 337 32.27 -32.84 -3.91
N LYS A 338 33.41 -32.62 -3.24
CA LYS A 338 33.53 -32.83 -1.78
C LYS A 338 32.59 -31.92 -1.00
N LEU A 339 32.46 -30.65 -1.43
CA LEU A 339 31.51 -29.72 -0.80
C LEU A 339 30.06 -30.21 -0.96
N LYS A 340 29.73 -30.82 -2.11
CA LYS A 340 28.41 -31.43 -2.35
C LYS A 340 28.18 -32.65 -1.47
N GLU A 341 29.13 -33.60 -1.46
CA GLU A 341 29.08 -34.83 -0.66
C GLU A 341 28.82 -34.48 0.81
N MET A 342 29.66 -33.60 1.38
CA MET A 342 29.55 -33.14 2.78
C MET A 342 28.22 -32.52 3.17
N PHE A 343 27.53 -31.84 2.25
CA PHE A 343 26.27 -31.16 2.53
C PHE A 343 25.04 -31.99 2.10
N SER A 344 25.22 -33.08 1.37
CA SER A 344 24.14 -33.92 0.83
C SER A 344 23.33 -34.65 1.92
N GLU A 345 23.93 -34.90 3.09
CA GLU A 345 23.26 -35.50 4.25
C GLU A 345 22.10 -34.64 4.78
N PHE A 346 22.16 -33.32 4.57
CA PHE A 346 21.18 -32.37 5.10
C PHE A 346 19.99 -32.10 4.16
N GLY A 347 20.05 -32.51 2.89
CA GLY A 347 18.99 -32.23 1.93
C GLY A 347 19.38 -32.37 0.46
N THR A 348 18.42 -32.04 -0.42
CA THR A 348 18.62 -32.11 -1.86
C THR A 348 19.34 -30.85 -2.34
N ILE A 349 20.62 -30.98 -2.70
CA ILE A 349 21.41 -29.86 -3.22
C ILE A 349 21.00 -29.56 -4.67
N THR A 350 20.46 -28.36 -4.89
CA THR A 350 20.11 -27.83 -6.23
C THR A 350 21.31 -27.18 -6.92
N SER A 351 22.25 -26.61 -6.15
CA SER A 351 23.50 -26.06 -6.67
C SER A 351 24.57 -26.01 -5.59
N CYS A 352 25.82 -26.31 -5.93
CA CYS A 352 26.98 -26.16 -5.06
C CYS A 352 28.16 -25.62 -5.87
N LYS A 353 28.96 -24.72 -5.29
CA LYS A 353 30.12 -24.13 -5.98
C LYS A 353 31.16 -23.54 -5.01
N VAL A 354 32.40 -23.95 -5.13
CA VAL A 354 33.55 -23.30 -4.49
C VAL A 354 33.93 -22.06 -5.31
N MET A 355 34.10 -20.93 -4.62
CA MET A 355 34.56 -19.69 -5.23
C MET A 355 36.06 -19.77 -5.45
N ARG A 356 36.48 -19.84 -6.71
CA ARG A 356 37.88 -19.80 -7.14
C ARG A 356 38.28 -18.42 -7.63
N ASP A 357 39.57 -18.13 -7.63
CA ASP A 357 40.15 -16.96 -8.30
C ASP A 357 40.39 -17.23 -9.80
N PRO A 358 40.81 -16.23 -10.61
CA PRO A 358 41.09 -16.42 -12.03
C PRO A 358 42.21 -17.43 -12.34
N SER A 359 43.07 -17.72 -11.35
CA SER A 359 44.13 -18.74 -11.39
C SER A 359 43.64 -20.15 -11.01
N GLY A 360 42.35 -20.31 -10.67
CA GLY A 360 41.74 -21.59 -10.28
C GLY A 360 41.90 -21.97 -8.81
N ILE A 361 42.59 -21.14 -8.02
CA ILE A 361 42.87 -21.39 -6.60
C ILE A 361 41.60 -21.10 -5.78
N SER A 362 41.31 -21.95 -4.79
CA SER A 362 40.18 -21.76 -3.88
C SER A 362 40.31 -20.45 -3.10
N ARG A 363 39.21 -19.71 -2.95
CA ARG A 363 39.12 -18.52 -2.10
C ARG A 363 38.63 -18.86 -0.69
N GLY A 364 38.79 -20.12 -0.27
CA GLY A 364 38.35 -20.63 1.04
C GLY A 364 36.86 -20.41 1.32
N SER A 365 36.02 -20.31 0.29
CA SER A 365 34.59 -20.04 0.41
C SER A 365 33.79 -20.58 -0.77
N GLY A 366 32.50 -20.81 -0.57
CA GLY A 366 31.60 -21.40 -1.56
C GLY A 366 30.13 -21.15 -1.22
N PHE A 367 29.25 -21.70 -2.05
CA PHE A 367 27.80 -21.67 -1.87
C PHE A 367 27.21 -23.07 -1.99
N VAL A 368 26.16 -23.35 -1.22
CA VAL A 368 25.33 -24.55 -1.32
C VAL A 368 23.86 -24.12 -1.24
N ALA A 369 23.11 -24.34 -2.31
CA ALA A 369 21.68 -24.16 -2.39
C ALA A 369 20.97 -25.50 -2.24
N PHE A 370 20.05 -25.56 -1.29
CA PHE A 370 19.15 -26.69 -1.06
C PHE A 370 17.83 -26.50 -1.83
N SER A 371 17.01 -27.56 -1.87
CA SER A 371 15.65 -27.50 -2.42
C SER A 371 14.69 -26.74 -1.51
N THR A 372 14.96 -26.70 -0.19
CA THR A 372 14.10 -26.07 0.82
C THR A 372 14.89 -25.24 1.84
N PRO A 373 14.31 -24.16 2.40
CA PRO A 373 14.92 -23.41 3.51
C PRO A 373 15.15 -24.26 4.77
N GLU A 374 14.32 -25.27 5.01
CA GLU A 374 14.40 -26.16 6.18
C GLU A 374 15.64 -27.06 6.11
N GLU A 375 15.97 -27.60 4.94
CA GLU A 375 17.23 -28.32 4.68
C GLU A 375 18.44 -27.42 4.91
N ALA A 376 18.41 -26.19 4.38
CA ALA A 376 19.46 -25.21 4.58
C ALA A 376 19.63 -24.80 6.05
N SER A 377 18.54 -24.70 6.82
CA SER A 377 18.56 -24.39 8.26
C SER A 377 19.18 -25.53 9.10
N ARG A 378 18.92 -26.79 8.74
CA ARG A 378 19.58 -27.96 9.36
C ARG A 378 21.08 -27.96 9.07
N ALA A 379 21.46 -27.86 7.80
CA ALA A 379 22.87 -27.76 7.39
C ALA A 379 23.60 -26.58 8.08
N LEU A 380 22.94 -25.41 8.18
CA LEU A 380 23.47 -24.25 8.90
C LEU A 380 23.73 -24.55 10.38
N SER A 381 22.82 -25.24 11.04
CA SER A 381 22.89 -25.54 12.47
C SER A 381 23.99 -26.55 12.82
N GLU A 382 24.21 -27.55 11.95
CA GLU A 382 25.16 -28.64 12.21
C GLU A 382 26.56 -28.41 11.61
N MET A 383 26.68 -27.67 10.50
CA MET A 383 27.96 -27.44 9.82
C MET A 383 28.65 -26.14 10.23
N ASN A 384 27.93 -25.17 10.81
CA ASN A 384 28.55 -23.95 11.30
C ASN A 384 29.39 -24.22 12.56
N GLY A 385 30.68 -23.87 12.53
CA GLY A 385 31.65 -24.16 13.58
C GLY A 385 32.26 -25.57 13.51
N LYS A 386 31.79 -26.46 12.62
CA LYS A 386 32.33 -27.81 12.48
C LYS A 386 33.79 -27.74 12.02
N MET A 387 34.69 -28.37 12.78
CA MET A 387 36.12 -28.43 12.44
C MET A 387 36.34 -29.32 11.22
N LEU A 388 37.00 -28.77 10.20
CA LEU A 388 37.35 -29.48 8.98
C LEU A 388 38.85 -29.35 8.71
N ILE A 389 39.55 -30.48 8.76
CA ILE A 389 41.01 -30.63 8.66
C ILE A 389 41.76 -29.81 9.74
N SER A 390 41.82 -28.49 9.59
CA SER A 390 42.51 -27.55 10.48
C SER A 390 41.72 -26.26 10.77
N LYS A 391 40.56 -26.06 10.15
CA LYS A 391 39.80 -24.80 10.21
C LYS A 391 38.33 -25.07 10.57
N PRO A 392 37.70 -24.28 11.46
CA PRO A 392 36.26 -24.35 11.69
C PRO A 392 35.52 -23.73 10.49
N LEU A 393 34.59 -24.47 9.91
CA LEU A 393 33.70 -23.96 8.87
C LEU A 393 32.86 -22.81 9.44
N TYR A 394 32.66 -21.76 8.63
CA TYR A 394 31.67 -20.73 8.88
C TYR A 394 30.56 -20.88 7.86
N VAL A 395 29.33 -21.13 8.32
CA VAL A 395 28.16 -21.27 7.46
C VAL A 395 27.15 -20.18 7.85
N ALA A 396 26.56 -19.52 6.85
CA ALA A 396 25.56 -18.47 7.03
C ALA A 396 24.58 -18.47 5.86
N LEU A 397 23.40 -17.86 6.02
CA LEU A 397 22.49 -17.62 4.89
C LEU A 397 23.16 -16.71 3.85
N ALA A 398 23.08 -17.10 2.57
CA ALA A 398 23.68 -16.37 1.47
C ALA A 398 22.94 -15.05 1.22
N GLN A 399 23.64 -13.92 1.41
CA GLN A 399 23.11 -12.58 1.16
C GLN A 399 23.50 -12.09 -0.23
N ARG A 400 22.60 -11.36 -0.91
CA ARG A 400 22.92 -10.74 -2.21
C ARG A 400 24.01 -9.68 -2.06
N LYS A 401 24.87 -9.57 -3.07
CA LYS A 401 26.02 -8.63 -3.07
C LYS A 401 25.61 -7.18 -2.80
N GLU A 402 24.46 -6.75 -3.33
CA GLU A 402 23.91 -5.40 -3.17
C GLU A 402 23.36 -5.18 -1.75
N GLU A 403 22.57 -6.12 -1.23
CA GLU A 403 22.03 -6.08 0.12
C GLU A 403 23.14 -6.08 1.19
N ARG A 404 24.16 -6.94 1.00
CA ARG A 404 25.37 -6.96 1.84
C ARG A 404 26.13 -5.65 1.76
N ARG A 405 26.26 -5.04 0.57
CA ARG A 405 26.92 -3.73 0.41
C ARG A 405 26.15 -2.65 1.16
N ALA A 406 24.83 -2.60 1.01
CA ALA A 406 23.97 -1.65 1.74
C ALA A 406 24.09 -1.82 3.26
N ARG A 407 24.00 -3.05 3.79
CA ARG A 407 24.10 -3.29 5.25
C ARG A 407 25.48 -2.96 5.81
N LEU A 408 26.57 -3.29 5.10
CA LEU A 408 27.92 -2.91 5.52
C LEU A 408 28.14 -1.38 5.50
N GLN A 409 27.45 -0.68 4.59
CA GLN A 409 27.54 0.78 4.48
C GLN A 409 26.67 1.51 5.51
N VAL A 410 25.63 0.86 6.03
CA VAL A 410 24.84 1.32 7.19
C VAL A 410 25.59 1.09 8.52
N ASN A 411 26.34 -0.01 8.65
CA ASN A 411 27.10 -0.33 9.87
C ASN A 411 28.49 0.34 9.95
N ALA A 412 28.84 1.19 8.98
CA ALA A 412 30.14 1.90 8.91
C ALA A 412 30.02 3.41 9.20
N ASN A 413 28.80 3.89 9.46
CA ASN A 413 28.46 5.23 9.92
C ASN A 413 27.81 5.14 11.31
#